data_AF-C7CM48-F1
#
_entry.id   AF-C7CM48-F1
#
_cell.length_a   1.000
_cell.length_b   1.000
_cell.length_c   1.000
_cell.angle_alpha   90.00
_cell.angle_beta   90.00
_cell.angle_gamma   90.00
#
_symmetry.space_group_name_H-M   'P 1'
#
loop_
_entity.id
_entity.type
_entity.pdbx_description
1 polymer ?
#
loop_
_entity_poly.entity_id
_entity_poly.type
_entity_poly.pdbx_seq_one_letter_code
_entity_poly.pdbx_strand_id
1 'polypeptide(L)'
;MIALVCFLVESLEEQVLRLRSVAVMRAILVILSLVMLSYTPIIGGLLVWAAAIRYAPMALCERQQRHRIAWARKAADDQAEAASEALKRLQVHTAELEQEIVRLRTREANQSGMATDPSYRSVGLHERAPDWLVVAARRAYRANLHPDRHPRHREQAHDRFVRAETVFNTIYAQRQL
;
A
#
# COMPACT_ATOMS: atom_id res chain seq x y z
N MET A 1 -46.75 14.22 -63.26
CA MET A 1 -46.08 13.33 -62.28
C MET A 1 -44.66 13.78 -61.98
N ILE A 2 -43.79 13.94 -62.99
CA ILE A 2 -42.37 14.31 -62.80
C ILE A 2 -42.21 15.66 -62.06
N ALA A 3 -42.99 16.69 -62.42
CA ALA A 3 -42.94 18.01 -61.76
C ALA A 3 -43.34 17.97 -60.27
N LEU A 4 -44.20 17.03 -59.87
CA LEU A 4 -44.64 16.88 -58.48
C LEU A 4 -43.58 16.17 -57.63
N VAL A 5 -42.82 15.25 -58.25
CA VAL A 5 -41.68 14.59 -57.61
C VAL A 5 -40.51 15.57 -57.40
N CYS A 6 -40.20 16.41 -58.39
CA CYS A 6 -39.17 17.45 -58.22
C CYS A 6 -39.52 18.44 -57.09
N PHE A 7 -40.77 18.89 -57.02
CA PHE A 7 -41.21 19.80 -55.94
C PHE A 7 -41.13 19.16 -54.55
N LEU A 8 -41.45 17.87 -54.45
CA LEU A 8 -41.31 17.12 -53.19
C LEU A 8 -39.86 16.94 -52.77
N VAL A 9 -38.93 16.75 -53.72
CA VAL A 9 -37.50 16.61 -53.43
C VAL A 9 -36.89 17.93 -52.97
N GLU A 10 -37.19 19.05 -53.66
CA GLU A 10 -36.72 20.38 -53.26
C GLU A 10 -37.28 20.80 -51.89
N SER A 11 -38.55 20.50 -51.61
CA SER A 11 -39.16 20.80 -50.31
C SER A 11 -38.57 19.95 -49.17
N LEU A 12 -38.13 18.73 -49.45
CA LEU A 12 -37.46 17.86 -48.48
C LEU A 12 -36.04 18.34 -48.16
N GLU A 13 -35.28 18.81 -49.15
CA GLU A 13 -33.95 19.37 -48.92
C GLU A 13 -34.01 20.63 -48.03
N GLU A 14 -34.98 21.51 -48.27
CA GLU A 14 -35.12 22.75 -47.51
C GLU A 14 -35.52 22.51 -46.04
N GLN A 15 -36.28 21.44 -45.78
CA GLN A 15 -36.61 21.02 -44.41
C GLN A 15 -35.44 20.32 -43.71
N VAL A 16 -34.67 19.49 -44.42
CA VAL A 16 -33.49 18.81 -43.87
C VAL A 16 -32.39 19.81 -43.48
N LEU A 17 -32.23 20.91 -44.23
CA LEU A 17 -31.25 21.96 -43.94
C LEU A 17 -31.61 22.80 -42.70
N ARG A 18 -32.90 22.94 -42.37
CA ARG A 18 -33.34 23.72 -41.19
C ARG A 18 -33.29 22.92 -39.88
N LEU A 19 -33.35 21.59 -39.90
CA LEU A 19 -33.37 20.76 -38.70
C LEU A 19 -31.99 20.18 -38.38
N ARG A 20 -31.12 21.05 -37.85
CA ARG A 20 -29.71 20.79 -37.48
C ARG A 20 -29.53 19.91 -36.22
N SER A 21 -30.58 19.22 -35.74
CA SER A 21 -30.48 18.35 -34.57
C SER A 21 -30.27 16.90 -34.99
N VAL A 22 -29.24 16.26 -34.41
CA VAL A 22 -28.86 14.87 -34.68
C VAL A 22 -30.04 13.90 -34.49
N ALA A 23 -31.00 14.25 -33.64
CA ALA A 23 -32.23 13.49 -33.44
C ALA A 23 -33.14 13.45 -34.67
N VAL A 24 -33.26 14.57 -35.42
CA VAL A 24 -34.15 14.66 -36.58
C VAL A 24 -33.55 13.95 -37.80
N MET A 25 -32.23 14.07 -38.02
CA MET A 25 -31.55 13.27 -39.04
C MET A 25 -31.72 11.76 -38.78
N ARG A 26 -31.62 11.33 -37.52
CA ARG A 26 -31.86 9.93 -37.15
C ARG A 26 -33.30 9.52 -37.42
N ALA A 27 -34.28 10.36 -37.11
CA ALA A 27 -35.69 10.07 -37.35
C ALA A 27 -36.01 9.96 -38.85
N ILE A 28 -35.51 10.88 -39.68
CA ILE A 28 -35.72 10.86 -41.15
C ILE A 28 -35.08 9.61 -41.78
N LEU A 29 -33.85 9.25 -41.37
CA LEU A 29 -33.20 8.02 -41.84
C LEU A 29 -33.96 6.76 -41.43
N VAL A 30 -34.51 6.72 -40.21
CA VAL A 30 -35.34 5.59 -39.75
C VAL A 30 -36.64 5.50 -40.58
N ILE A 31 -37.30 6.62 -40.87
CA ILE A 31 -38.54 6.63 -41.66
C ILE A 31 -38.26 6.23 -43.12
N LEU A 32 -37.20 6.79 -43.74
CA LEU A 32 -36.82 6.48 -45.12
C LEU A 32 -36.43 5.01 -45.29
N SER A 33 -35.68 4.46 -44.33
CA SER A 33 -35.32 3.04 -44.32
C SER A 33 -36.55 2.15 -44.12
N LEU A 34 -37.52 2.55 -43.28
CA LEU A 34 -38.79 1.83 -43.08
C LEU A 34 -39.65 1.79 -44.36
N VAL A 35 -39.71 2.92 -45.08
CA VAL A 35 -40.43 3.04 -46.37
C VAL A 35 -39.72 2.24 -47.46
N MET A 36 -38.39 2.24 -47.52
CA MET A 36 -37.66 1.38 -48.48
C MET A 36 -37.81 -0.11 -48.14
N LEU A 37 -37.95 -0.46 -46.86
CA LEU A 37 -38.20 -1.83 -46.39
C LEU A 37 -39.55 -2.39 -46.88
N SER A 38 -40.58 -1.54 -46.95
CA SER A 38 -41.93 -1.96 -47.33
C SER A 38 -42.08 -2.26 -48.81
N TYR A 39 -41.24 -1.67 -49.67
CA TYR A 39 -41.27 -1.90 -51.12
C TYR A 39 -40.42 -3.08 -51.59
N THR A 40 -39.48 -3.57 -50.76
CA THR A 40 -38.63 -4.73 -51.11
C THR A 40 -38.30 -5.57 -49.87
N PRO A 41 -39.20 -6.49 -49.44
CA PRO A 41 -39.00 -7.26 -48.20
C PRO A 41 -37.71 -8.10 -48.21
N ILE A 42 -37.25 -8.52 -49.39
CA ILE A 42 -35.99 -9.26 -49.57
C ILE A 42 -34.78 -8.37 -49.26
N ILE A 43 -34.73 -7.14 -49.79
CA ILE A 43 -33.61 -6.21 -49.55
C ILE A 43 -33.62 -5.76 -48.10
N GLY A 44 -34.79 -5.52 -47.53
CA GLY A 44 -34.93 -5.19 -46.12
C GLY A 44 -34.42 -6.27 -45.18
N GLY A 45 -34.77 -7.53 -45.44
CA GLY A 45 -34.24 -8.67 -44.67
C GLY A 45 -32.72 -8.77 -44.76
N LEU A 46 -32.13 -8.57 -45.95
CA LEU A 46 -30.68 -8.60 -46.15
C LEU A 46 -29.97 -7.47 -45.38
N LEU A 47 -30.54 -6.25 -45.36
CA LEU A 47 -29.99 -5.13 -44.60
C LEU A 47 -30.04 -5.35 -43.09
N VAL A 48 -31.15 -5.87 -42.57
CA VAL A 48 -31.26 -6.22 -41.14
C VAL A 48 -30.25 -7.30 -40.77
N TRP A 49 -30.09 -8.32 -41.63
CA TRP A 49 -29.12 -9.39 -41.40
C TRP A 49 -27.67 -8.89 -41.44
N ALA A 50 -27.33 -8.05 -42.42
CA ALA A 50 -26.00 -7.42 -42.52
C ALA A 50 -25.72 -6.50 -41.31
N ALA A 51 -26.72 -5.73 -40.86
CA ALA A 51 -26.62 -4.93 -39.64
C ALA A 51 -26.43 -5.81 -38.41
N ALA A 52 -27.19 -6.90 -38.27
CA ALA A 52 -27.02 -7.85 -37.18
C ALA A 52 -25.60 -8.42 -37.14
N ILE A 53 -25.03 -8.85 -38.28
CA ILE A 53 -23.66 -9.34 -38.36
C ILE A 53 -22.63 -8.27 -37.98
N ARG A 54 -22.85 -7.02 -38.39
CA ARG A 54 -21.93 -5.93 -38.11
C ARG A 54 -21.99 -5.45 -36.65
N TYR A 55 -23.17 -5.40 -36.05
CA TYR A 55 -23.40 -4.83 -34.71
C TYR A 55 -23.44 -5.87 -33.59
N ALA A 56 -23.76 -7.13 -33.87
CA ALA A 56 -23.69 -8.21 -32.87
C ALA A 56 -22.32 -8.32 -32.18
N PRO A 57 -21.17 -8.33 -32.89
CA PRO A 57 -19.87 -8.41 -32.21
C PRO A 57 -19.60 -7.18 -31.33
N MET A 58 -20.09 -6.00 -31.73
CA MET A 58 -19.95 -4.78 -30.93
C MET A 58 -20.77 -4.86 -29.64
N ALA A 59 -22.02 -5.31 -29.72
CA ALA A 59 -22.88 -5.50 -28.55
C ALA A 59 -22.35 -6.58 -27.59
N LEU A 60 -21.80 -7.68 -28.14
CA LEU A 60 -21.17 -8.74 -27.36
C LEU A 60 -19.88 -8.25 -26.68
N CYS A 61 -19.06 -7.45 -27.38
CA CYS A 61 -17.85 -6.85 -26.82
C CYS A 61 -18.17 -5.90 -25.66
N GLU A 62 -19.20 -5.06 -25.80
CA GLU A 62 -19.62 -4.14 -24.73
C GLU A 62 -20.11 -4.90 -23.49
N ARG A 63 -20.89 -5.97 -23.68
CA ARG A 63 -21.32 -6.82 -22.56
C ARG A 63 -20.13 -7.50 -21.88
N GLN A 64 -19.17 -8.00 -22.65
CA GLN A 64 -17.96 -8.61 -22.11
C GLN A 64 -17.11 -7.59 -21.34
N GLN A 65 -16.98 -6.37 -21.84
CA GLN A 65 -16.25 -5.29 -21.16
C GLN A 65 -16.91 -4.92 -19.83
N ARG A 66 -18.25 -4.80 -19.79
CA ARG A 66 -18.98 -4.54 -18.54
C ARG A 66 -18.76 -5.66 -17.52
N HIS A 67 -18.81 -6.92 -17.95
CA HIS A 67 -18.50 -8.04 -17.07
C HIS A 67 -17.05 -7.97 -16.57
N ARG A 68 -16.06 -7.72 -17.43
CA ARG A 68 -14.66 -7.58 -17.01
C ARG A 68 -14.46 -6.48 -15.98
N ILE A 69 -15.09 -5.32 -16.16
CA ILE A 69 -15.03 -4.22 -15.20
C ILE A 69 -15.69 -4.61 -13.87
N ALA A 70 -16.85 -5.28 -13.91
CA ALA A 70 -17.53 -5.76 -12.70
C ALA A 70 -16.69 -6.79 -11.93
N TRP A 71 -16.07 -7.75 -12.63
CA TRP A 71 -15.16 -8.72 -12.04
C TRP A 71 -13.90 -8.05 -11.46
N ALA A 72 -13.31 -7.09 -12.17
CA ALA A 72 -12.14 -6.36 -11.68
C ALA A 72 -12.47 -5.53 -10.44
N ARG A 73 -13.64 -4.88 -10.39
CA ARG A 73 -14.11 -4.15 -9.20
C ARG A 73 -14.29 -5.09 -8.02
N LYS A 74 -15.00 -6.21 -8.21
CA LYS A 74 -15.19 -7.19 -7.16
C LYS A 74 -13.85 -7.72 -6.62
N ALA A 75 -12.91 -8.05 -7.51
CA ALA A 75 -11.58 -8.50 -7.09
C ALA A 75 -10.81 -7.42 -6.31
N ALA A 76 -10.94 -6.15 -6.69
CA ALA A 76 -10.33 -5.03 -5.97
C ALA A 76 -10.98 -4.83 -4.59
N ASP A 77 -12.31 -4.97 -4.49
CA ASP A 77 -13.05 -4.89 -3.23
C ASP A 77 -12.65 -6.05 -2.29
N ASP A 78 -12.59 -7.27 -2.80
CA ASP A 78 -12.14 -8.46 -2.05
C ASP A 78 -10.69 -8.28 -1.54
N GLN A 79 -9.81 -7.71 -2.36
CA GLN A 79 -8.43 -7.38 -1.96
C GLN A 79 -8.37 -6.28 -0.89
N ALA A 80 -9.20 -5.24 -1.01
CA ALA A 80 -9.27 -4.17 -0.03
C ALA A 80 -9.78 -4.69 1.34
N GLU A 81 -10.77 -5.58 1.32
CA GLU A 81 -11.28 -6.24 2.53
C GLU A 81 -10.19 -7.08 3.19
N ALA A 82 -9.52 -7.95 2.44
CA ALA A 82 -8.41 -8.77 2.94
C ALA A 82 -7.26 -7.92 3.52
N ALA A 83 -6.89 -6.82 2.86
CA ALA A 83 -5.89 -5.90 3.37
C ALA A 83 -6.34 -5.22 4.68
N SER A 84 -7.62 -4.85 4.78
CA SER A 84 -8.18 -4.24 6.00
C SER A 84 -8.16 -5.21 7.19
N GLU A 85 -8.43 -6.49 6.96
CA GLU A 85 -8.34 -7.52 7.99
C GLU A 85 -6.90 -7.76 8.44
N ALA A 86 -5.95 -7.76 7.50
CA ALA A 86 -4.53 -7.91 7.82
C ALA A 86 -4.05 -6.74 8.69
N LEU A 87 -4.44 -5.51 8.38
CA LEU A 87 -4.13 -4.34 9.21
C LEU A 87 -4.73 -4.45 10.62
N LYS A 88 -5.98 -4.89 10.75
CA LYS A 88 -6.60 -5.12 12.07
C LYS A 88 -5.82 -6.15 12.89
N ARG A 89 -5.39 -7.26 12.27
CA ARG A 89 -4.58 -8.29 12.95
C ARG A 89 -3.24 -7.73 13.43
N LEU A 90 -2.57 -6.95 12.58
CA LEU A 90 -1.31 -6.30 12.94
C LEU A 90 -1.49 -5.29 14.10
N GLN A 91 -2.58 -4.52 14.10
CA GLN A 91 -2.89 -3.57 15.17
C GLN A 91 -3.12 -4.26 16.51
N VAL A 92 -3.86 -5.38 16.52
CA VAL A 92 -4.05 -6.19 17.73
C VAL A 92 -2.70 -6.72 18.23
N HIS A 93 -1.88 -7.26 17.33
CA HIS A 93 -0.57 -7.78 17.71
C HIS A 93 0.36 -6.70 18.26
N THR A 94 0.37 -5.49 17.67
CA THR A 94 1.16 -4.37 18.20
C THR A 94 0.69 -3.95 19.59
N ALA A 95 -0.63 -3.93 19.83
CA ALA A 95 -1.17 -3.61 21.15
C ALA A 95 -0.80 -4.66 22.20
N GLU A 96 -0.81 -5.95 21.83
CA GLU A 96 -0.34 -7.04 22.71
C GLU A 96 1.14 -6.90 23.07
N LEU A 97 2.00 -6.62 22.09
CA LEU A 97 3.43 -6.42 22.31
C LEU A 97 3.71 -5.19 23.17
N GLU A 98 2.99 -4.08 22.94
CA GLU A 98 3.10 -2.89 23.78
C GLU A 98 2.70 -3.18 25.22
N GLN A 99 1.61 -3.93 25.43
CA GLN A 99 1.20 -4.34 26.77
C GLN A 99 2.27 -5.23 27.43
N GLU A 100 2.87 -6.15 26.69
CA GLU A 100 3.93 -7.02 27.22
C GLU A 100 5.20 -6.23 27.57
N ILE A 101 5.60 -5.27 26.74
CA ILE A 101 6.71 -4.35 27.05
C ILE A 101 6.42 -3.58 28.34
N VAL A 102 5.20 -3.07 28.52
CA VAL A 102 4.81 -2.37 29.75
C VAL A 102 4.90 -3.33 30.94
N ARG A 103 4.38 -4.56 30.83
CA ARG A 103 4.47 -5.58 31.90
C ARG A 103 5.92 -5.89 32.27
N LEU A 104 6.78 -6.10 31.29
CA LEU A 104 8.21 -6.36 31.50
C LEU A 104 8.89 -5.18 32.18
N ARG A 105 8.63 -3.95 31.72
CA ARG A 105 9.18 -2.74 32.35
C ARG A 105 8.68 -2.55 33.79
N THR A 106 7.41 -2.80 34.07
CA THR A 106 6.89 -2.76 35.44
C THR A 106 7.53 -3.84 36.30
N ARG A 107 7.73 -5.04 35.76
CA ARG A 107 8.42 -6.14 36.45
C ARG A 107 9.88 -5.80 36.73
N GLU A 108 10.58 -5.19 35.77
CA GLU A 108 11.94 -4.69 35.92
C GLU A 108 12.01 -3.55 36.93
N ALA A 109 11.08 -2.59 36.90
CA ALA A 109 11.03 -1.50 37.88
C ALA A 109 10.82 -2.03 39.30
N ASN A 110 9.91 -3.00 39.47
CA ASN A 110 9.69 -3.68 40.75
C ASN A 110 10.93 -4.47 41.21
N GLN A 111 11.69 -5.07 40.28
CA GLN A 111 12.97 -5.72 40.59
C GLN A 111 14.10 -4.73 40.85
N SER A 112 14.10 -3.56 40.21
CA SER A 112 15.12 -2.53 40.35
C SER A 112 15.04 -1.80 41.70
N GLY A 113 13.95 -2.00 42.45
CA GLY A 113 13.85 -1.64 43.86
C GLY A 113 14.76 -2.47 44.78
N MET A 114 15.30 -3.61 44.31
CA MET A 114 16.46 -4.24 44.91
C MET A 114 17.69 -3.42 44.53
N ALA A 115 18.31 -2.81 45.54
CA ALA A 115 19.42 -1.87 45.41
C ALA A 115 20.51 -2.36 44.44
N THR A 116 20.44 -1.90 43.19
CA THR A 116 21.47 -2.22 42.19
C THR A 116 22.76 -1.55 42.60
N ASP A 117 23.81 -2.36 42.82
CA ASP A 117 25.13 -1.88 43.22
C ASP A 117 25.60 -0.79 42.21
N PRO A 118 25.86 0.45 42.67
CA PRO A 118 26.31 1.56 41.83
C PRO A 118 27.55 1.23 40.98
N SER A 119 28.37 0.28 41.43
CA SER A 119 29.58 -0.18 40.74
C SER A 119 29.29 -0.65 39.32
N TYR A 120 28.26 -1.48 39.12
CA TYR A 120 27.90 -2.02 37.79
C TYR A 120 27.41 -0.93 36.84
N ARG A 121 26.62 0.02 37.34
CA ARG A 121 26.11 1.15 36.53
C ARG A 121 27.23 2.07 36.05
N SER A 122 28.28 2.27 36.84
CA SER A 122 29.38 3.16 36.46
C SER A 122 30.19 2.68 35.25
N VAL A 123 30.14 1.38 34.92
CA VAL A 123 30.76 0.76 33.73
C VAL A 123 29.74 0.30 32.69
N GLY A 124 28.47 0.73 32.81
CA GLY A 124 27.41 0.39 31.86
C GLY A 124 26.99 -1.09 31.88
N LEU A 125 27.21 -1.79 32.99
CA LEU A 125 26.80 -3.19 33.17
C LEU A 125 25.58 -3.29 34.09
N HIS A 126 24.83 -4.38 33.92
CA HIS A 126 23.78 -4.80 34.84
C HIS A 126 24.35 -5.77 35.87
N GLU A 127 23.87 -5.75 37.11
CA GLU A 127 24.34 -6.65 38.18
C GLU A 127 24.14 -8.13 37.85
N ARG A 128 23.15 -8.45 37.01
CA ARG A 128 22.89 -9.79 36.48
C ARG A 128 23.57 -10.10 35.13
N ALA A 129 24.51 -9.26 34.68
CA ALA A 129 25.28 -9.53 33.47
C ALA A 129 26.00 -10.88 33.62
N PRO A 130 26.05 -11.73 32.57
CA PRO A 130 26.80 -12.98 32.64
C PRO A 130 28.32 -12.71 32.65
N ASP A 131 29.10 -13.60 33.25
CA ASP A 131 30.52 -13.37 33.51
C ASP A 131 31.35 -13.11 32.25
N TRP A 132 31.03 -13.82 31.16
CA TRP A 132 31.66 -13.60 29.86
C TRP A 132 31.46 -12.16 29.35
N LEU A 133 30.32 -11.53 29.67
CA LEU A 133 30.04 -10.14 29.28
C LEU A 133 30.85 -9.17 30.13
N VAL A 134 31.05 -9.46 31.42
CA VAL A 134 31.91 -8.66 32.30
C VAL A 134 33.36 -8.70 31.81
N VAL A 135 33.85 -9.89 31.41
CA VAL A 135 35.19 -10.07 30.81
C VAL A 135 35.32 -9.31 29.49
N ALA A 136 34.34 -9.43 28.60
CA ALA A 136 34.33 -8.74 27.32
C ALA A 136 34.27 -7.21 27.50
N ALA A 137 33.44 -6.71 28.40
CA ALA A 137 33.31 -5.29 28.71
C ALA A 137 34.63 -4.71 29.23
N ARG A 138 35.32 -5.41 30.14
CA ARG A 138 36.64 -4.99 30.63
C ARG A 138 37.66 -4.90 29.49
N ARG A 139 37.70 -5.90 28.59
CA ARG A 139 38.58 -5.88 27.40
C ARG A 139 38.26 -4.71 26.48
N ALA A 140 36.98 -4.43 26.23
CA ALA A 140 36.54 -3.30 25.42
C ALA A 140 36.91 -1.96 26.06
N TYR A 141 36.74 -1.82 27.37
CA TYR A 141 37.15 -0.63 28.13
C TYR A 141 38.66 -0.40 28.03
N ARG A 142 39.48 -1.45 28.22
CA ARG A 142 40.93 -1.36 28.07
C ARG A 142 41.34 -0.91 26.68
N ALA A 143 40.69 -1.42 25.65
CA ALA A 143 40.96 -1.01 24.28
C ALA A 143 40.56 0.46 24.06
N ASN A 144 39.39 0.90 24.51
CA ASN A 144 38.87 2.23 24.19
C ASN A 144 39.49 3.36 25.02
N LEU A 145 39.83 3.11 26.29
CA LEU A 145 40.34 4.12 27.22
C LEU A 145 41.85 4.06 27.43
N HIS A 146 42.59 3.26 26.65
CA HIS A 146 44.05 3.18 26.79
C HIS A 146 44.71 4.56 26.60
N PRO A 147 45.61 5.01 27.49
CA PRO A 147 46.24 6.32 27.40
C PRO A 147 47.05 6.50 26.11
N ASP A 148 47.61 5.43 25.54
CA ASP A 148 48.33 5.50 24.26
C ASP A 148 47.43 5.80 23.05
N ARG A 149 46.11 5.57 23.15
CA ARG A 149 45.16 5.97 22.11
C ARG A 149 44.76 7.45 22.16
N HIS A 150 45.08 8.14 23.26
CA HIS A 150 44.64 9.52 23.51
C HIS A 150 45.84 10.44 23.85
N PRO A 151 46.81 10.64 22.93
CA PRO A 151 48.06 11.34 23.24
C PRO A 151 47.87 12.81 23.66
N ARG A 152 46.82 13.49 23.17
CA ARG A 152 46.50 14.88 23.53
C ARG A 152 45.93 15.05 24.94
N HIS A 153 45.34 14.00 25.51
CA HIS A 153 44.71 14.02 26.83
C HIS A 153 45.13 12.81 27.68
N ARG A 154 46.41 12.46 27.61
CA ARG A 154 46.97 11.22 28.18
C ARG A 154 46.66 11.09 29.67
N GLU A 155 46.81 12.17 30.45
CA GLU A 155 46.53 12.20 31.88
C GLU A 155 45.05 11.93 32.19
N GLN A 156 44.12 12.65 31.53
CA GLN A 156 42.69 12.44 31.72
C GLN A 156 42.23 11.04 31.28
N ALA A 157 42.83 10.49 30.22
CA ALA A 157 42.57 9.13 29.77
C ALA A 157 43.09 8.10 30.79
N HIS A 158 44.28 8.33 31.36
CA HIS A 158 44.84 7.50 32.42
C HIS A 158 43.93 7.48 33.66
N ASP A 159 43.47 8.64 34.12
CA ASP A 159 42.57 8.73 35.28
C ASP A 159 41.25 7.98 35.06
N ARG A 160 40.66 8.12 33.87
CA ARG A 160 39.44 7.40 33.48
C ARG A 160 39.67 5.90 33.39
N PHE A 161 40.81 5.49 32.84
CA PHE A 161 41.22 4.08 32.74
C PHE A 161 41.37 3.46 34.14
N VAL A 162 42.11 4.12 35.04
CA VAL A 162 42.34 3.66 36.41
C VAL A 162 41.01 3.57 37.16
N ARG A 163 40.16 4.60 37.08
CA ARG A 163 38.84 4.58 37.72
C ARG A 163 37.98 3.40 37.23
N ALA A 164 37.94 3.15 35.92
CA ALA A 164 37.19 2.03 35.35
C ALA A 164 37.77 0.67 35.79
N GLU A 165 39.09 0.50 35.77
CA GLU A 165 39.75 -0.74 36.21
C GLU A 165 39.52 -1.03 37.69
N THR A 166 39.51 -0.01 38.55
CA THR A 166 39.17 -0.17 39.97
C THR A 166 37.75 -0.69 40.15
N VAL A 167 36.78 -0.17 39.40
CA VAL A 167 35.40 -0.67 39.43
C VAL A 167 35.34 -2.12 38.95
N PHE A 168 36.01 -2.47 37.85
CA PHE A 168 36.06 -3.86 37.38
C PHE A 168 36.71 -4.79 38.41
N ASN A 169 37.75 -4.36 39.12
CA ASN A 169 38.36 -5.16 40.18
C ASN A 169 37.37 -5.43 41.33
N THR A 170 36.57 -4.43 41.73
CA THR A 170 35.51 -4.62 42.73
C THR A 170 34.47 -5.63 42.25
N ILE A 171 34.02 -5.52 40.99
CA ILE A 171 33.04 -6.44 40.39
C ILE A 171 33.60 -7.87 40.33
N TYR A 172 34.86 -8.05 39.94
CA TYR A 172 35.52 -9.37 39.90
C TYR A 172 35.64 -9.97 41.30
N ALA A 173 36.05 -9.17 42.30
CA ALA A 173 36.16 -9.62 43.68
C ALA A 173 34.80 -10.06 44.26
N GLN A 174 33.72 -9.36 43.93
CA GLN A 174 32.36 -9.73 44.33
C GLN A 174 31.89 -11.04 43.67
N ARG A 175 32.34 -11.32 42.44
CA ARG A 175 31.90 -12.47 41.64
C ARG A 175 32.83 -13.68 41.68
N GLN A 176 34.00 -13.56 42.32
CA GLN A 176 35.04 -14.60 42.34
C GLN A 176 35.50 -15.01 40.93
N LEU A 177 35.57 -14.03 40.01
CA LEU A 177 36.14 -14.16 38.67
C LEU A 177 37.63 -13.78 38.67
#